data_AF-A0A5K4F3Z9-F1
#
_entry.id   AF-A0A5K4F3Z9-F1
#
_cell.length_a   1.000
_cell.length_b   1.000
_cell.length_c   1.000
_cell.angle_alpha   90.00
_cell.angle_beta   90.00
_cell.angle_gamma   90.00
#
_symmetry.space_group_name_H-M   'P 1'
#
loop_
_entity.id
_entity.type
_entity.pdbx_description
1 polymer ?
#
loop_
_entity_poly.entity_id
_entity_poly.type
_entity_poly.pdbx_seq_one_letter_code
_entity_poly.pdbx_strand_id
1 'polypeptide(L)'
;MSSADPSDLPHYVAMQNSFVQLPDRQANTFLNVGDLLFYCGRAIGIKGSLDLVRRCFKISKLPERIWFDVGPSVEQIIAYTNPLGILFGLGSNGGGAIMSKDLGNTWISVNSFVYQKTLNTSTEIITASVMPWISFIGSIDNTLFESFCKMRVAQQWNVCINGMYANVLLLANWTNTCPNIKPF
;
A
#
# COMPACT_ATOMS: atom_id res chain seq x y z
N MET A 1 3.38 17.85 24.61
CA MET A 1 3.38 16.37 24.58
C MET A 1 4.26 15.96 23.42
N SER A 2 5.33 15.21 23.66
CA SER A 2 6.08 14.58 22.57
C SER A 2 5.12 13.67 21.82
N SER A 3 4.88 13.92 20.53
CA SER A 3 4.20 12.93 19.70
C SER A 3 5.06 11.68 19.74
N ALA A 4 4.60 10.62 20.41
CA ALA A 4 5.24 9.32 20.26
C ALA A 4 5.33 9.02 18.76
N ASP A 5 6.51 8.62 18.29
CA ASP A 5 6.65 8.18 16.90
C ASP A 5 5.58 7.10 16.67
N PRO A 6 4.79 7.13 15.58
CA PRO A 6 3.86 6.05 15.26
C PRO A 6 4.48 4.65 15.34
N SER A 7 5.79 4.56 15.13
CA SER A 7 6.61 3.35 15.24
C SER A 7 6.78 2.83 16.69
N ASP A 8 6.59 3.70 17.68
CA ASP A 8 6.72 3.38 19.12
C ASP A 8 5.41 2.89 19.74
N LEU A 9 4.33 2.82 18.97
CA LEU A 9 3.06 2.31 19.46
C LEU A 9 3.21 0.83 19.89
N PRO A 10 2.65 0.40 21.03
CA PRO A 10 2.86 -0.95 21.55
C PRO A 10 2.54 -2.08 20.56
N HIS A 11 1.56 -1.90 19.68
CA HIS A 11 1.23 -2.87 18.65
C HIS A 11 2.27 -2.93 17.51
N TYR A 12 2.90 -1.80 17.16
CA TYR A 12 4.01 -1.80 16.19
C TYR A 12 5.20 -2.57 16.72
N VAL A 13 5.61 -2.25 17.94
CA VAL A 13 6.71 -2.94 18.62
C VAL A 13 6.42 -4.45 18.69
N ALA A 14 5.19 -4.83 19.03
CA ALA A 14 4.79 -6.25 19.07
C ALA A 14 4.77 -6.94 17.70
N MET A 15 4.64 -6.17 16.61
CA MET A 15 4.67 -6.66 15.23
C MET A 15 6.07 -6.61 14.60
N GLN A 16 7.06 -5.99 15.24
CA GLN A 16 8.41 -5.92 14.69
C GLN A 16 8.95 -7.34 14.44
N ASN A 17 9.50 -7.52 13.24
CA ASN A 17 10.08 -8.78 12.79
C ASN A 17 11.24 -8.45 11.84
N SER A 18 12.36 -9.16 11.96
CA SER A 18 13.56 -8.91 11.13
C SER A 18 13.31 -9.12 9.63
N PHE A 19 12.32 -9.93 9.26
CA PHE A 19 11.93 -10.21 7.88
C PHE A 19 10.89 -9.24 7.34
N VAL A 20 10.20 -8.47 8.21
CA VAL A 20 9.15 -7.53 7.81
C VAL A 20 9.39 -6.20 8.49
N GLN A 21 9.96 -5.25 7.74
CA GLN A 21 10.06 -3.88 8.19
C GLN A 21 8.68 -3.22 8.10
N LEU A 22 8.18 -2.71 9.23
CA LEU A 22 6.93 -1.97 9.24
C LEU A 22 7.17 -0.57 8.65
N PRO A 23 6.39 -0.15 7.63
CA PRO A 23 6.47 1.20 7.11
C PRO A 23 5.93 2.21 8.11
N ASP A 24 6.39 3.47 7.99
CA ASP A 24 5.69 4.61 8.58
C ASP A 24 4.25 4.65 8.03
N ARG A 25 3.26 4.91 8.89
CA ARG A 25 1.84 5.13 8.50
C ARG A 25 1.68 6.27 7.49
N GLN A 26 2.66 7.17 7.40
CA GLN A 26 2.66 8.25 6.41
C GLN A 26 3.23 7.86 5.05
N ALA A 27 3.81 6.67 4.90
CA ALA A 27 4.34 6.23 3.63
C ALA A 27 3.28 5.57 2.74
N ASN A 28 3.49 5.67 1.43
CA ASN A 28 2.76 4.86 0.47
C ASN A 28 3.40 3.47 0.41
N THR A 29 2.59 2.43 0.24
CA THR A 29 3.07 1.05 0.17
C THR A 29 2.64 0.39 -1.13
N PHE A 30 3.54 -0.40 -1.71
CA PHE A 30 3.29 -1.17 -2.93
C PHE A 30 3.66 -2.64 -2.69
N LEU A 31 2.80 -3.56 -3.11
CA LEU A 31 3.09 -4.99 -2.97
C LEU A 31 2.64 -5.74 -4.23
N ASN A 32 3.58 -6.46 -4.85
CA ASN A 32 3.27 -7.38 -5.95
C ASN A 32 3.02 -8.78 -5.40
N VAL A 33 1.89 -9.39 -5.76
CA VAL A 33 1.57 -10.79 -5.46
C VAL A 33 0.99 -11.43 -6.71
N GLY A 34 1.75 -12.31 -7.35
CA GLY A 34 1.33 -12.93 -8.62
C GLY A 34 0.99 -11.87 -9.66
N ASP A 35 -0.27 -11.84 -10.10
CA ASP A 35 -0.80 -10.88 -11.08
C ASP A 35 -1.51 -9.67 -10.47
N LEU A 36 -1.42 -9.49 -9.16
CA LEU A 36 -1.98 -8.34 -8.45
C LEU A 36 -0.87 -7.39 -8.02
N LEU A 37 -1.15 -6.10 -8.17
CA LEU A 37 -0.43 -5.03 -7.50
C LEU A 37 -1.38 -4.39 -6.49
N PHE A 38 -0.91 -4.31 -5.25
CA PHE A 38 -1.54 -3.54 -4.19
C PHE A 38 -0.84 -2.20 -4.05
N TYR A 39 -1.63 -1.14 -3.91
CA TYR A 39 -1.16 0.22 -3.64
C TYR A 39 -1.94 0.80 -2.47
N CYS A 40 -1.26 1.29 -1.45
CA CYS A 40 -1.88 2.08 -0.40
C CYS A 40 -1.28 3.46 -0.34
N GLY A 41 -2.15 4.46 -0.28
CA GLY A 41 -1.75 5.86 -0.30
C GLY A 41 -2.84 6.77 0.22
N ARG A 42 -2.53 8.07 0.24
CA ARG A 42 -3.51 9.12 0.49
C ARG A 42 -4.37 9.31 -0.76
N ALA A 43 -5.68 9.19 -0.62
CA ALA A 43 -6.65 9.43 -1.68
C ALA A 43 -7.76 10.37 -1.19
N ILE A 44 -8.42 11.07 -2.12
CA ILE A 44 -9.57 11.92 -1.81
C ILE A 44 -10.67 11.03 -1.20
N GLY A 45 -11.19 11.41 -0.05
CA GLY A 45 -12.27 10.66 0.59
C GLY A 45 -13.55 10.64 -0.27
N ILE A 46 -14.31 9.54 -0.21
CA ILE A 46 -15.58 9.35 -0.95
C ILE A 46 -16.61 10.47 -0.65
N LYS A 47 -16.46 11.16 0.49
CA LYS A 47 -17.36 12.25 0.93
C LYS A 47 -17.02 13.62 0.33
N GLY A 48 -16.13 13.71 -0.65
CA GLY A 48 -15.71 14.99 -1.23
C GLY A 48 -14.94 15.89 -0.25
N SER A 49 -14.56 15.37 0.92
CA SER A 49 -13.64 16.05 1.82
C SER A 49 -12.26 16.09 1.17
N LEU A 50 -11.64 17.28 1.12
CA LEU A 50 -10.23 17.45 0.79
C LEU A 50 -9.30 16.71 1.77
N ASP A 51 -9.85 16.22 2.89
CA ASP A 51 -9.16 15.29 3.77
C ASP A 51 -8.78 14.03 3.02
N LEU A 52 -7.47 13.91 2.79
CA LEU A 52 -6.84 12.74 2.20
C LEU A 52 -6.94 11.59 3.20
N VAL A 53 -7.82 10.63 2.92
CA VAL A 53 -7.95 9.40 3.71
C VAL A 53 -6.98 8.36 3.16
N ARG A 54 -6.38 7.56 4.03
CA ARG A 54 -5.60 6.38 3.63
C ARG A 54 -6.53 5.36 3.00
N ARG A 55 -6.20 4.95 1.78
CA ARG A 55 -6.93 3.92 1.04
C ARG A 55 -5.94 2.96 0.39
N CYS A 56 -6.35 1.71 0.32
CA CYS A 56 -5.66 0.69 -0.43
C CYS A 56 -6.49 0.28 -1.63
N PHE A 57 -5.81 0.08 -2.75
CA PHE A 57 -6.40 -0.42 -3.97
C PHE A 57 -5.59 -1.61 -4.47
N LYS A 58 -6.24 -2.51 -5.22
CA LYS A 58 -5.57 -3.56 -5.97
C LYS A 58 -5.91 -3.44 -7.45
N ILE A 59 -4.97 -3.83 -8.29
CA ILE A 59 -5.15 -3.88 -9.75
C ILE A 59 -4.59 -5.19 -10.29
N SER A 60 -5.34 -5.81 -11.19
CA SER A 60 -4.86 -6.96 -11.98
C SER A 60 -3.91 -6.49 -13.09
N LYS A 61 -2.93 -7.33 -13.43
CA LYS A 61 -2.14 -7.17 -14.65
C LYS A 61 -3.05 -7.30 -15.90
N LEU A 62 -2.47 -7.07 -17.09
CA LEU A 62 -3.19 -7.20 -18.36
C LEU A 62 -3.96 -8.54 -18.45
N PRO A 63 -5.16 -8.55 -19.07
CA PRO A 63 -5.75 -7.47 -19.87
C PRO A 63 -6.73 -6.55 -19.12
N GLU A 64 -7.25 -6.93 -17.95
CA GLU A 64 -8.41 -6.27 -17.33
C GLU A 64 -8.07 -4.90 -16.72
N ARG A 65 -6.93 -4.77 -16.01
CA ARG A 65 -6.43 -3.51 -15.40
C ARG A 65 -7.50 -2.67 -14.68
N ILE A 66 -8.37 -3.32 -13.91
CA ILE A 66 -9.38 -2.63 -13.10
C ILE A 66 -8.82 -2.40 -11.70
N TRP A 67 -8.91 -1.16 -11.23
CA TRP A 67 -8.64 -0.82 -9.84
C TRP A 67 -9.85 -1.17 -8.97
N PHE A 68 -9.61 -1.92 -7.91
CA PHE A 68 -10.58 -2.26 -6.87
C PHE A 68 -10.15 -1.63 -5.55
N ASP A 69 -11.09 -0.99 -4.84
CA ASP A 69 -10.88 -0.60 -3.44
C ASP A 69 -10.81 -1.88 -2.57
N VAL A 70 -9.80 -1.94 -1.70
CA VAL A 70 -9.55 -3.07 -0.79
C VAL A 70 -10.36 -2.93 0.51
N GLY A 71 -11.13 -1.85 0.64
CA GLY A 71 -12.04 -1.57 1.74
C GLY A 71 -11.50 -0.55 2.74
N PRO A 72 -12.38 0.00 3.60
CA PRO A 72 -12.03 1.06 4.55
C PRO A 72 -11.24 0.55 5.78
N SER A 73 -11.17 -0.76 5.96
CA SER A 73 -10.56 -1.38 7.14
C SER A 73 -9.03 -1.39 7.10
N VAL A 74 -8.44 -1.18 5.92
CA VAL A 74 -7.00 -1.22 5.69
C VAL A 74 -6.46 0.14 5.30
N GLU A 75 -5.40 0.58 5.97
CA GLU A 75 -4.70 1.81 5.59
C GLU A 75 -3.37 1.54 4.88
N GLN A 76 -2.76 0.38 5.13
CA GLN A 76 -1.50 -0.05 4.53
C GLN A 76 -1.45 -1.57 4.40
N ILE A 77 -0.78 -2.03 3.35
CA ILE A 77 -0.44 -3.44 3.15
C ILE A 77 1.06 -3.56 3.36
N ILE A 78 1.48 -4.50 4.21
CA ILE A 78 2.86 -4.60 4.69
C ILE A 78 3.58 -5.84 4.18
N ALA A 79 2.87 -6.96 4.00
CA ALA A 79 3.48 -8.20 3.54
C ALA A 79 2.47 -9.18 2.95
N TYR A 80 2.98 -10.13 2.18
CA TYR A 80 2.28 -11.34 1.75
C TYR A 80 3.11 -12.56 2.12
N THR A 81 2.46 -13.65 2.51
CA THR A 81 3.14 -14.89 2.88
C THR A 81 2.79 -16.05 1.94
N ASN A 82 3.81 -16.76 1.47
CA ASN A 82 3.71 -17.94 0.62
C ASN A 82 4.17 -19.19 1.42
N PRO A 83 3.48 -20.34 1.35
CA PRO A 83 2.28 -20.67 0.56
C PRO A 83 0.95 -20.38 1.26
N LEU A 84 0.96 -19.75 2.43
CA LEU A 84 -0.27 -19.55 3.20
C LEU A 84 -1.30 -18.65 2.51
N GLY A 85 -0.89 -17.83 1.54
CA GLY A 85 -1.81 -16.98 0.78
C GLY A 85 -2.35 -15.81 1.60
N ILE A 86 -1.63 -15.38 2.64
CA ILE A 86 -2.10 -14.38 3.60
C ILE A 86 -1.46 -13.03 3.29
N LEU A 87 -2.31 -12.01 3.11
CA LEU A 87 -1.90 -10.61 3.14
C LEU A 87 -1.95 -10.11 4.57
N PHE A 88 -0.92 -9.37 4.97
CA PHE A 88 -0.92 -8.58 6.18
C PHE A 88 -1.01 -7.10 5.85
N GLY A 89 -1.78 -6.40 6.68
CA GLY A 89 -1.93 -4.96 6.62
C GLY A 89 -2.01 -4.35 8.01
N LEU A 90 -2.15 -3.04 8.01
CA LEU A 90 -2.44 -2.25 9.21
C LEU A 90 -3.88 -1.76 9.13
N GLY A 91 -4.57 -1.89 10.25
CA GLY A 91 -5.93 -1.40 10.41
C GLY A 91 -5.98 0.12 10.37
N SER A 92 -7.06 0.65 9.81
CA SER A 92 -7.32 2.08 9.73
C SER A 92 -7.37 2.76 11.12
N ASN A 93 -7.09 4.06 11.15
CA ASN A 93 -7.18 4.92 12.35
C ASN A 93 -6.31 4.48 13.54
N GLY A 94 -5.08 4.02 13.30
CA GLY A 94 -4.22 3.52 14.39
C GLY A 94 -4.42 2.03 14.69
N GLY A 95 -5.32 1.36 13.97
CA GLY A 95 -5.63 -0.07 14.18
C GLY A 95 -4.40 -0.97 14.04
N GLY A 96 -4.41 -2.09 14.79
CA GLY A 96 -3.29 -3.05 14.80
C GLY A 96 -3.16 -3.88 13.53
N ALA A 97 -2.47 -5.01 13.63
CA ALA A 97 -2.34 -5.97 12.54
C ALA A 97 -3.72 -6.46 12.08
N ILE A 98 -3.91 -6.47 10.77
CA ILE A 98 -5.02 -7.17 10.12
C ILE A 98 -4.46 -8.15 9.10
N MET A 99 -5.23 -9.18 8.79
CA MET A 99 -4.90 -10.10 7.71
C MET A 99 -6.08 -10.39 6.80
N SER A 100 -5.77 -10.72 5.55
CA SER A 100 -6.72 -11.19 4.56
C SER A 100 -6.24 -12.53 3.99
N LYS A 101 -7.18 -13.48 3.89
CA LYS A 101 -6.96 -14.82 3.30
C LYS A 101 -7.51 -14.94 1.88
N ASP A 102 -8.06 -13.86 1.35
CA ASP A 102 -8.79 -13.81 0.07
C ASP A 102 -8.32 -12.63 -0.81
N LEU A 103 -7.02 -12.32 -0.71
CA LEU A 103 -6.35 -11.28 -1.51
C LEU A 103 -7.02 -9.90 -1.39
N GLY A 104 -7.42 -9.54 -0.17
CA GLY A 104 -7.92 -8.22 0.21
C GLY A 104 -9.43 -8.02 0.05
N ASN A 105 -10.21 -9.08 -0.16
CA ASN A 105 -11.68 -8.93 -0.20
C ASN A 105 -12.26 -8.79 1.21
N THR A 106 -11.70 -9.52 2.18
CA THR A 106 -12.08 -9.43 3.60
C THR A 106 -10.86 -9.33 4.50
N TRP A 107 -11.03 -8.65 5.63
CA TRP A 107 -9.97 -8.38 6.60
C TRP A 107 -10.43 -8.75 8.00
N ILE A 108 -9.54 -9.38 8.77
CA ILE A 108 -9.75 -9.65 10.19
C ILE A 108 -8.57 -9.13 11.01
N SER A 109 -8.87 -8.57 12.18
CA SER A 109 -7.84 -8.16 13.14
C SER A 109 -7.17 -9.38 13.76
N VAL A 110 -5.85 -9.30 13.93
CA VAL A 110 -5.04 -10.35 14.55
C VAL A 110 -4.15 -9.76 15.63
N ASN A 111 -3.81 -10.58 16.62
CA ASN A 111 -2.82 -10.21 17.61
C ASN A 111 -1.40 -10.55 17.13
N SER A 112 -0.39 -10.07 17.87
CA SER A 112 1.03 -10.30 17.56
C SER A 112 1.39 -11.79 17.52
N PHE A 113 0.77 -12.62 18.37
CA PHE A 113 1.01 -14.07 18.36
C PHE A 113 0.61 -14.71 17.03
N VAL A 114 -0.60 -14.44 16.54
CA VAL A 114 -1.06 -14.97 15.24
C VAL A 114 -0.22 -14.44 14.10
N TYR A 115 0.12 -13.15 14.13
CA TYR A 115 1.00 -12.51 13.16
C TYR A 115 2.37 -13.22 13.09
N GLN A 116 3.10 -13.28 14.20
CA GLN A 116 4.43 -13.89 14.28
C GLN A 116 4.41 -15.39 13.94
N LYS A 117 3.41 -16.13 14.44
CA LYS A 117 3.26 -17.55 14.11
C LYS A 117 3.09 -17.77 12.61
N THR A 118 2.32 -16.92 11.94
CA THR A 118 2.08 -17.03 10.50
C THR A 118 3.35 -16.76 9.69
N LEU A 119 4.10 -15.72 10.05
CA LEU A 119 5.39 -15.41 9.44
C LEU A 119 6.38 -16.58 9.61
N ASN A 120 6.53 -17.09 10.82
CA ASN A 120 7.45 -18.20 11.13
C ASN A 120 7.08 -19.52 10.45
N THR A 121 5.81 -19.70 10.06
CA THR A 121 5.33 -20.92 9.37
C THR A 121 5.46 -20.80 7.85
N SER A 122 5.67 -19.59 7.34
CA SER A 122 5.73 -19.34 5.90
C SER A 122 7.12 -19.60 5.35
N THR A 123 7.19 -20.13 4.13
CA THR A 123 8.45 -20.42 3.45
C THR A 123 9.04 -19.19 2.77
N GLU A 124 8.19 -18.24 2.40
CA GLU A 124 8.57 -16.98 1.78
C GLU A 124 7.64 -15.85 2.25
N ILE A 125 8.23 -14.69 2.49
CA ILE A 125 7.54 -13.47 2.89
C ILE A 125 7.92 -12.38 1.88
N ILE A 126 6.93 -11.84 1.17
CA ILE A 126 7.10 -10.74 0.24
C ILE A 126 6.68 -9.47 0.98
N THR A 127 7.64 -8.58 1.26
CA THR A 127 7.38 -7.31 1.95
C THR A 127 6.95 -6.22 0.97
N ALA A 128 6.13 -5.29 1.43
CA ALA A 128 5.75 -4.13 0.63
C ALA A 128 6.93 -3.17 0.45
N SER A 129 7.07 -2.62 -0.75
CA SER A 129 7.96 -1.51 -1.05
C SER A 129 7.36 -0.21 -0.50
N VAL A 130 8.19 0.59 0.16
CA VAL A 130 7.80 1.86 0.77
C VAL A 130 8.19 3.00 -0.16
N MET A 131 7.24 3.87 -0.49
CA MET A 131 7.52 5.11 -1.21
C MET A 131 7.17 6.30 -0.30
N PRO A 132 8.11 7.22 -0.03
CA PRO A 132 7.81 8.43 0.72
C PRO A 132 6.82 9.31 -0.04
N TRP A 133 5.91 9.96 0.70
CA TRP A 133 5.06 11.00 0.13
C TRP A 133 5.91 12.27 -0.06
N ILE A 134 5.91 12.83 -1.26
CA ILE A 134 6.67 14.04 -1.56
C ILE A 134 5.68 15.15 -1.87
N SER A 135 5.62 16.15 -1.00
CA SER A 135 5.02 17.43 -1.32
C SER A 135 6.03 18.28 -2.08
N PHE A 136 5.65 18.76 -3.26
CA PHE A 136 6.43 19.74 -4.00
C PHE A 136 5.65 21.06 -4.09
N ILE A 137 6.34 22.18 -3.87
CA ILE A 137 5.80 23.53 -4.06
C ILE A 137 6.48 24.10 -5.30
N GLY A 138 5.74 24.18 -6.42
CA GLY A 138 6.25 24.71 -7.68
C GLY A 138 5.85 23.85 -8.89
N SER A 139 6.28 24.28 -10.09
CA SER A 139 6.12 23.48 -11.32
C SER A 139 7.06 22.28 -11.30
N ILE A 140 6.53 21.10 -11.61
CA ILE A 140 7.35 19.90 -11.85
C ILE A 140 8.15 20.14 -13.13
N ASP A 141 9.46 20.25 -13.03
CA ASP A 141 10.33 20.24 -14.21
C ASP A 141 10.59 18.81 -14.72
N ASN A 142 11.09 18.69 -15.96
CA ASN A 142 11.32 17.39 -16.59
C ASN A 142 12.36 16.54 -15.84
N THR A 143 13.36 17.17 -15.22
CA THR A 143 14.40 16.48 -14.42
C THR A 143 13.82 15.85 -13.16
N LEU A 144 12.94 16.56 -12.45
CA LEU A 144 12.19 16.07 -11.32
C LEU A 144 11.24 14.94 -11.76
N PHE A 145 10.54 15.13 -12.89
CA PHE A 145 9.66 14.12 -13.45
C PHE A 145 10.40 12.83 -13.79
N GLU A 146 11.52 12.90 -14.50
CA GLU A 146 12.30 11.73 -14.90
C GLU A 146 12.94 10.99 -13.71
N SER A 147 13.41 11.72 -12.69
CA SER A 147 13.99 11.12 -11.50
C SER A 147 12.94 10.35 -10.68
N PHE A 148 11.73 10.91 -10.52
CA PHE A 148 10.66 10.22 -9.80
C PHE A 148 9.95 9.14 -10.61
N CYS A 149 9.84 9.30 -11.93
CA CYS A 149 9.14 8.33 -12.77
C CYS A 149 9.95 7.05 -13.04
N LYS A 150 11.23 7.02 -12.68
CA LYS A 150 12.09 5.82 -12.77
C LYS A 150 12.04 4.93 -11.53
N MET A 151 11.26 5.28 -10.49
CA MET A 151 11.13 4.40 -9.33
C MET A 151 10.33 3.15 -9.73
N ARG A 152 11.06 2.11 -10.12
CA ARG A 152 10.51 0.76 -10.31
C ARG A 152 10.12 0.23 -8.94
N VAL A 153 8.83 0.23 -8.64
CA VAL A 153 8.34 -0.34 -7.39
C VAL A 153 8.23 -1.84 -7.46
N ALA A 154 7.94 -2.39 -8.65
CA ALA A 154 7.66 -3.81 -8.78
C ALA A 154 7.72 -4.31 -10.24
N GLN A 155 8.84 -4.94 -10.66
CA GLN A 155 9.05 -5.46 -12.02
C GLN A 155 8.78 -4.41 -13.13
N GLN A 156 7.60 -4.48 -13.75
CA GLN A 156 7.15 -3.60 -14.83
C GLN A 156 6.45 -2.32 -14.35
N TRP A 157 6.18 -2.19 -13.05
CA TRP A 157 5.43 -1.07 -12.51
C TRP A 157 6.35 0.09 -12.14
N ASN A 158 6.07 1.26 -12.71
CA ASN A 158 6.70 2.52 -12.35
C ASN A 158 5.66 3.41 -11.67
N VAL A 159 6.06 4.04 -10.57
CA VAL A 159 5.23 5.06 -9.91
C VAL A 159 5.87 6.40 -10.20
N CYS A 160 5.09 7.32 -10.72
CA CYS A 160 5.50 8.66 -11.10
C CYS A 160 4.65 9.68 -10.34
N ILE A 161 5.12 10.92 -10.27
CA ILE A 161 4.43 12.01 -9.57
C ILE A 161 3.00 12.25 -10.08
N ASN A 162 2.75 12.00 -11.37
CA ASN A 162 1.46 12.17 -12.00
C ASN A 162 0.61 10.89 -12.06
N GLY A 163 1.18 9.73 -11.76
CA GLY A 163 0.46 8.49 -11.99
C GLY A 163 1.22 7.20 -11.77
N MET A 164 0.56 6.09 -12.07
CA MET A 164 1.16 4.76 -12.14
C MET A 164 1.22 4.27 -13.57
N TYR A 165 2.33 3.66 -13.91
CA TYR A 165 2.61 3.13 -15.22
C TYR A 165 2.92 1.64 -15.13
N ALA A 166 2.48 0.88 -16.14
CA ALA A 166 3.08 -0.41 -16.43
C ALA A 166 3.89 -0.26 -17.72
N ASN A 167 5.20 -0.44 -17.63
CA ASN A 167 6.17 -0.04 -18.63
C ASN A 167 6.02 1.47 -18.96
N VAL A 168 5.55 1.82 -20.15
CA VAL A 168 5.33 3.21 -20.61
C VAL A 168 3.85 3.62 -20.64
N LEU A 169 2.93 2.71 -20.29
CA LEU A 169 1.48 2.99 -20.35
C LEU A 169 0.97 3.53 -19.01
N LEU A 170 0.45 4.76 -19.01
CA LEU A 170 -0.21 5.39 -17.86
C LEU A 170 -1.53 4.67 -17.53
N LEU A 171 -1.69 4.24 -16.29
CA LEU A 171 -2.82 3.45 -15.82
C LEU A 171 -3.68 4.10 -14.76
N ALA A 172 -3.03 4.82 -13.85
CA ALA A 172 -3.72 5.69 -12.91
C ALA A 172 -3.12 7.06 -13.07
N ASN A 173 -3.95 8.06 -13.34
CA ASN A 173 -3.52 9.45 -13.37
C ASN A 173 -4.00 10.10 -12.07
N TRP A 174 -3.06 10.49 -11.20
CA TRP A 174 -3.34 11.16 -9.93
C TRP A 174 -3.72 12.63 -10.12
N THR A 175 -3.33 13.25 -11.24
CA THR A 175 -3.58 14.67 -11.52
C THR A 175 -4.91 14.90 -12.23
N ASN A 176 -5.56 13.85 -12.72
CA ASN A 176 -6.91 13.95 -13.27
C ASN A 176 -7.92 13.76 -12.12
N THR A 177 -8.96 14.58 -12.06
CA THR A 177 -10.00 14.55 -11.02
C THR A 177 -10.77 13.23 -10.98
N CYS A 178 -10.75 12.46 -12.07
CA CYS A 178 -11.26 11.10 -12.16
C CYS A 178 -10.13 10.12 -12.50
N PRO A 179 -9.37 9.59 -11.52
CA PRO A 179 -8.60 8.39 -11.78
C PRO A 179 -9.59 7.27 -12.17
N ASN A 180 -9.20 6.38 -13.10
CA ASN A 180 -9.99 5.22 -13.53
C ASN A 180 -10.15 4.17 -12.41
N ILE A 181 -10.55 4.59 -11.22
CA ILE A 181 -10.85 3.80 -10.05
C ILE A 181 -12.36 3.62 -10.05
N LYS A 182 -12.84 2.41 -10.37
CA LYS A 182 -14.24 2.07 -10.14
C LYS A 182 -14.38 1.71 -8.66
N PRO A 183 -15.20 2.42 -7.88
CA PRO A 183 -15.39 2.10 -6.46
C PRO A 183 -16.20 0.81 -6.22
N PHE A 184 -16.67 0.11 -7.26
CA PHE A 184 -17.54 -1.07 -7.17
C PHE A 184 -17.28 -2.05 -8.32
#